data_AF-A0A4Q2T6J9-F1
#
_entry.id   AF-A0A4Q2T6J9-F1
#
_cell.length_a   1.000
_cell.length_b   1.000
_cell.length_c   1.000
_cell.angle_alpha   90.00
_cell.angle_beta   90.00
_cell.angle_gamma   90.00
#
_symmetry.space_group_name_H-M   'P 1'
#
loop_
_entity.id
_entity.type
_entity.pdbx_description
1 polymer ?
#
loop_
_entity_poly.entity_id
_entity_poly.type
_entity_poly.pdbx_seq_one_letter_code
_entity_poly.pdbx_strand_id
1 'polypeptide(L)'
;MSSVDDRLREAFGTADDEWVRRAPAAQGELRARHRHGQRIRRGLAAGAVAAVASAATVVALTAGDGRGPRGVEPAEPTTPAVTPAVTSSLEGKWTSGPLRASDVRAAARAAGAPEAAAAMLTDLPRAPFRVVVAVRGASLSTYVQGAGGRRVDLDQESIAVEGGLMTVRPFTISAETVHAWEISGDTLTLDFRSTTEPDNDAGVPGEAWQRLLYDTVSLTR
;
A
#
# COMPACT_ATOMS: atom_id res chain seq x y z
N MET A 1 -52.47 4.49 39.62
CA MET A 1 -51.72 5.22 38.57
C MET A 1 -50.30 4.70 38.60
N SER A 2 -49.81 4.11 37.49
CA SER A 2 -48.42 3.61 37.41
C SER A 2 -47.44 4.79 37.48
N SER A 3 -46.40 4.63 38.29
CA SER A 3 -45.31 5.60 38.49
C SER A 3 -44.61 5.89 37.16
N VAL A 4 -44.09 7.12 37.00
CA VAL A 4 -43.24 7.48 35.86
C VAL A 4 -42.06 6.50 35.73
N ASP A 5 -41.52 6.03 36.86
CA ASP A 5 -40.43 5.05 36.88
C ASP A 5 -40.85 3.66 36.38
N ASP A 6 -42.11 3.25 36.59
CA ASP A 6 -42.60 1.96 36.12
C ASP A 6 -42.81 1.98 34.62
N ARG A 7 -43.32 3.10 34.07
CA ARG A 7 -43.48 3.27 32.62
C ARG A 7 -42.14 3.36 31.89
N LEU A 8 -41.13 3.97 32.51
CA LEU A 8 -39.78 4.00 31.96
C LEU A 8 -39.15 2.60 31.98
N ARG A 9 -39.32 1.84 33.08
CA ARG A 9 -38.79 0.48 33.16
C ARG A 9 -39.43 -0.47 32.14
N GLU A 10 -40.72 -0.32 31.88
CA GLU A 10 -41.45 -1.11 30.89
C GLU A 10 -41.11 -0.72 29.44
N ALA A 11 -40.85 0.56 29.16
CA ALA A 11 -40.47 1.04 27.83
C ALA A 11 -39.04 0.64 27.41
N PHE A 12 -38.12 0.48 28.38
CA PHE A 12 -36.70 0.21 28.11
C PHE A 12 -36.23 -1.21 28.51
N GLY A 13 -37.00 -1.95 29.31
CA GLY A 13 -36.56 -3.22 29.92
C GLY A 13 -36.33 -4.40 28.95
N THR A 14 -36.96 -4.43 27.77
CA THR A 14 -36.80 -5.53 26.79
C THR A 14 -35.91 -5.18 25.59
N ALA A 15 -35.72 -3.90 25.28
CA ALA A 15 -34.87 -3.47 24.17
C ALA A 15 -33.38 -3.43 24.57
N ASP A 16 -33.08 -3.23 25.86
CA ASP A 16 -31.71 -3.14 26.35
C ASP A 16 -30.96 -4.49 26.31
N ASP A 17 -31.61 -5.63 26.53
CA ASP A 17 -30.95 -6.95 26.51
C ASP A 17 -30.54 -7.42 25.11
N GLU A 18 -31.24 -6.96 24.09
CA GLU A 18 -30.87 -7.23 22.70
C GLU A 18 -29.76 -6.28 22.23
N TRP A 19 -29.80 -5.02 22.67
CA TRP A 19 -28.74 -4.05 22.45
C TRP A 19 -27.45 -4.43 23.17
N VAL A 20 -27.49 -4.86 24.43
CA VAL A 20 -26.31 -5.32 25.20
C VAL A 20 -25.69 -6.58 24.61
N ARG A 21 -26.48 -7.49 24.01
CA ARG A 21 -25.96 -8.65 23.25
C ARG A 21 -25.36 -8.28 21.90
N ARG A 22 -25.95 -7.31 21.17
CA ARG A 22 -25.45 -6.90 19.85
C ARG A 22 -24.37 -5.82 19.92
N ALA A 23 -24.25 -5.08 21.02
CA ALA A 23 -23.34 -3.97 21.19
C ALA A 23 -21.85 -4.35 21.02
N PRO A 24 -21.35 -5.50 21.50
CA PRO A 24 -19.95 -5.90 21.25
C PRO A 24 -19.67 -6.20 19.77
N ALA A 25 -20.62 -6.81 19.05
CA ALA A 25 -20.50 -7.09 17.63
C ALA A 25 -20.64 -5.81 16.77
N ALA A 26 -21.56 -4.93 17.13
CA ALA A 26 -21.74 -3.63 16.48
C ALA A 26 -20.58 -2.66 16.78
N GLN A 27 -20.02 -2.67 18.00
CA GLN A 27 -18.77 -1.95 18.33
C GLN A 27 -17.55 -2.58 17.67
N GLY A 28 -17.54 -3.90 17.43
CA GLY A 28 -16.52 -4.58 16.65
C GLY A 28 -16.53 -4.15 15.18
N GLU A 29 -17.70 -4.11 14.55
CA GLU A 29 -17.86 -3.61 13.18
C GLU A 29 -17.61 -2.10 13.06
N LEU A 30 -18.02 -1.30 14.05
CA LEU A 30 -17.71 0.14 14.09
C LEU A 30 -16.22 0.40 14.34
N ARG A 31 -15.54 -0.35 15.22
CA ARG A 31 -14.08 -0.22 15.44
C ARG A 31 -13.27 -0.70 14.24
N ALA A 32 -13.72 -1.74 13.55
CA ALA A 32 -13.10 -2.19 12.29
C ALA A 32 -13.26 -1.13 11.17
N ARG A 33 -14.45 -0.53 11.03
CA ARG A 33 -14.68 0.58 10.08
C ARG A 33 -13.98 1.89 10.50
N HIS A 34 -13.81 2.14 11.79
CA HIS A 34 -13.20 3.38 12.29
C HIS A 34 -11.66 3.33 12.27
N ARG A 35 -11.03 2.15 12.41
CA ARG A 35 -9.57 2.01 12.23
C ARG A 35 -9.15 2.08 10.76
N HIS A 36 -9.98 1.55 9.85
CA HIS A 36 -9.73 1.63 8.41
C HIS A 36 -9.81 3.08 7.88
N GLY A 37 -10.67 3.92 8.48
CA GLY A 37 -10.75 5.35 8.14
C GLY A 37 -9.73 6.27 8.83
N GLN A 38 -9.06 5.85 9.90
CA GLN A 38 -8.11 6.71 10.64
C GLN A 38 -6.71 6.78 10.02
N ARG A 39 -6.31 5.81 9.18
CA ARG A 39 -5.07 5.91 8.39
C ARG A 39 -5.15 6.93 7.23
N ILE A 40 -6.37 7.28 6.80
CA ILE A 40 -6.62 8.34 5.79
C ILE A 40 -6.69 9.75 6.43
N ARG A 41 -6.76 9.90 7.78
CA ARG A 41 -7.18 11.16 8.43
C ARG A 41 -6.26 11.76 9.51
N ARG A 42 -5.07 11.24 9.74
CA ARG A 42 -4.05 11.88 10.62
C ARG A 42 -2.69 11.78 9.94
N GLY A 43 -2.08 12.82 9.37
CA GLY A 43 -2.26 14.25 9.64
C GLY A 43 -2.01 15.12 8.42
N LEU A 44 -3.00 15.96 8.12
CA LEU A 44 -2.71 17.34 7.73
C LEU A 44 -1.98 18.01 8.89
N ALA A 45 -0.65 18.02 8.83
CA ALA A 45 0.23 18.93 9.55
C ALA A 45 1.47 19.11 8.66
N ALA A 46 1.40 19.98 7.65
CA ALA A 46 1.82 21.37 7.74
C ALA A 46 3.33 21.54 7.45
N GLY A 47 3.61 22.09 6.26
CA GLY A 47 4.77 22.96 6.05
C GLY A 47 5.99 22.34 5.38
N ALA A 48 6.48 23.09 4.39
CA ALA A 48 7.80 23.04 3.78
C ALA A 48 8.05 22.03 2.64
N VAL A 49 7.99 22.60 1.44
CA VAL A 49 8.83 22.27 0.27
C VAL A 49 10.24 21.87 0.71
N ALA A 50 10.70 20.69 0.29
CA ALA A 50 12.12 20.42 0.15
C ALA A 50 12.33 19.34 -0.92
N ALA A 51 12.62 19.81 -2.14
CA ALA A 51 13.37 19.04 -3.12
C ALA A 51 14.70 18.65 -2.48
N VAL A 52 14.99 17.36 -2.36
CA VAL A 52 16.32 16.87 -2.00
C VAL A 52 16.75 15.86 -3.04
N ALA A 53 17.86 16.23 -3.67
CA ALA A 53 18.51 15.62 -4.80
C ALA A 53 19.02 14.21 -4.50
N SER A 54 19.00 13.40 -5.56
CA SER A 54 19.63 12.10 -5.68
C SER A 54 21.13 12.18 -5.37
N ALA A 55 21.59 11.39 -4.40
CA ALA A 55 23.00 11.08 -4.25
C ALA A 55 23.25 9.65 -4.76
N ALA A 56 23.45 9.52 -6.06
CA ALA A 56 24.07 8.34 -6.64
C ALA A 56 25.57 8.40 -6.31
N THR A 57 25.98 7.74 -5.23
CA THR A 57 27.41 7.61 -4.89
C THR A 57 28.03 6.57 -5.81
N VAL A 58 28.57 7.00 -6.94
CA VAL A 58 29.52 6.21 -7.73
C VAL A 58 30.83 6.18 -6.96
N VAL A 59 31.16 5.05 -6.34
CA VAL A 59 32.50 4.78 -5.81
C VAL A 59 33.43 4.55 -7.00
N ALA A 60 34.01 5.63 -7.52
CA ALA A 60 35.11 5.55 -8.46
C ALA A 60 36.42 5.31 -7.69
N LEU A 61 36.90 4.07 -7.72
CA LEU A 61 38.27 3.70 -7.37
C LEU A 61 39.20 4.19 -8.48
N THR A 62 39.99 5.23 -8.22
CA THR A 62 41.26 5.46 -8.94
C THR A 62 42.32 5.99 -8.00
N ALA A 63 43.36 5.17 -7.86
CA ALA A 63 44.66 5.55 -7.35
C ALA A 63 45.35 6.58 -8.26
N GLY A 64 46.26 7.39 -7.71
CA GLY A 64 47.29 8.07 -8.50
C GLY A 64 47.55 9.53 -8.11
N ASP A 65 48.77 9.76 -7.62
CA ASP A 65 49.40 11.02 -7.21
C ASP A 65 49.23 12.24 -8.12
N GLY A 66 49.23 13.43 -7.50
CA GLY A 66 49.97 14.60 -8.02
C GLY A 66 49.20 15.91 -8.25
N ARG A 67 49.56 16.93 -7.46
CA ARG A 67 49.57 18.40 -7.75
C ARG A 67 48.27 19.04 -8.33
N GLY A 68 47.62 19.90 -7.53
CA GLY A 68 46.64 20.89 -8.03
C GLY A 68 47.29 22.10 -8.73
N PRO A 69 46.58 23.22 -8.93
CA PRO A 69 45.18 23.38 -9.34
C PRO A 69 45.10 24.24 -10.63
N ARG A 70 44.22 23.91 -11.59
CA ARG A 70 43.81 24.85 -12.66
C ARG A 70 42.32 24.69 -12.95
N GLY A 71 41.65 25.83 -13.01
CA GLY A 71 40.20 25.95 -13.04
C GLY A 71 39.56 25.25 -14.22
N VAL A 72 38.43 24.61 -13.92
CA VAL A 72 37.39 24.26 -14.88
C VAL A 72 36.12 24.83 -14.27
N GLU A 73 35.54 25.79 -14.98
CA GLU A 73 34.21 26.34 -14.77
C GLU A 73 33.20 25.20 -14.52
N PRO A 74 32.27 25.30 -13.54
CA PRO A 74 31.29 24.25 -13.34
C PRO A 74 30.43 24.14 -14.60
N ALA A 75 30.60 23.05 -15.36
CA ALA A 75 29.66 22.69 -16.39
C ALA A 75 28.26 22.60 -15.74
N GLU A 76 27.28 23.27 -16.34
CA GLU A 76 25.89 23.19 -15.92
C GLU A 76 25.51 21.72 -15.74
N PRO A 77 24.86 21.35 -14.62
CA PRO A 77 24.35 20.01 -14.47
C PRO A 77 23.32 19.78 -15.56
N THR A 78 23.71 19.02 -16.59
CA THR A 78 22.76 18.44 -17.53
C THR A 78 21.87 17.55 -16.69
N THR A 79 20.69 18.06 -16.34
CA THR A 79 19.69 17.32 -15.60
C THR A 79 19.33 16.12 -16.49
N PRO A 80 19.57 14.87 -16.07
CA PRO A 80 19.08 13.75 -16.84
C PRO A 80 17.56 13.91 -16.93
N ALA A 81 17.06 14.05 -18.16
CA ALA A 81 15.64 14.07 -18.41
C ALA A 81 15.05 12.76 -17.89
N VAL A 82 14.26 12.84 -16.82
CA VAL A 82 13.37 11.74 -16.43
C VAL A 82 12.58 11.40 -17.67
N THR A 83 12.82 10.21 -18.22
CA THR A 83 12.30 9.82 -19.52
C THR A 83 10.78 9.61 -19.38
N PRO A 84 9.93 10.48 -19.96
CA PRO A 84 8.47 10.39 -19.77
C PRO A 84 7.83 9.19 -20.49
N ALA A 85 8.60 8.45 -21.31
CA ALA A 85 8.10 7.37 -22.15
C ALA A 85 7.92 6.03 -21.43
N VAL A 86 8.52 5.83 -20.25
CA VAL A 86 8.47 4.52 -19.57
C VAL A 86 7.22 4.41 -18.69
N THR A 87 6.87 5.47 -17.96
CA THR A 87 5.64 5.52 -17.16
C THR A 87 4.38 5.47 -18.02
N SER A 88 4.41 6.00 -19.24
CA SER A 88 3.26 5.95 -20.16
C SER A 88 2.83 4.52 -20.53
N SER A 89 3.76 3.55 -20.51
CA SER A 89 3.43 2.14 -20.76
C SER A 89 2.63 1.51 -19.61
N LEU A 90 2.93 1.92 -18.37
CA LEU A 90 2.26 1.47 -17.15
C LEU A 90 0.91 2.15 -16.92
N GLU A 91 0.62 3.27 -17.59
CA GLU A 91 -0.62 4.00 -17.40
C GLU A 91 -1.86 3.14 -17.65
N GLY A 92 -2.89 3.34 -16.84
CA GLY A 92 -4.16 2.65 -16.95
C GLY A 92 -4.50 1.85 -15.71
N LYS A 93 -5.39 0.88 -15.89
CA LYS A 93 -5.94 0.06 -14.81
C LYS A 93 -5.51 -1.38 -15.04
N TRP A 94 -4.94 -2.00 -14.02
CA TRP A 94 -4.45 -3.37 -14.02
C TRP A 94 -5.15 -4.15 -12.92
N THR A 95 -5.77 -5.27 -13.27
CA THR A 95 -6.62 -6.07 -12.38
C THR A 95 -6.08 -7.48 -12.26
N SER A 96 -5.95 -7.95 -11.03
CA SER A 96 -5.54 -9.32 -10.75
C SER A 96 -6.60 -10.35 -11.17
N GLY A 97 -6.18 -11.60 -11.33
CA GLY A 97 -7.07 -12.75 -11.20
C GLY A 97 -7.76 -12.81 -9.82
N PRO A 98 -8.78 -13.66 -9.64
CA PRO A 98 -9.43 -13.81 -8.34
C PRO A 98 -8.47 -14.46 -7.33
N LEU A 99 -8.14 -13.72 -6.27
CA LEU A 99 -7.33 -14.16 -5.15
C LEU A 99 -8.17 -14.87 -4.09
N ARG A 100 -7.59 -15.92 -3.52
CA ARG A 100 -8.17 -16.80 -2.49
C ARG A 100 -7.37 -16.73 -1.20
N ALA A 101 -7.92 -17.31 -0.13
CA ALA A 101 -7.22 -17.41 1.14
C ALA A 101 -5.91 -18.23 1.06
N SER A 102 -5.75 -19.11 0.06
CA SER A 102 -4.47 -19.79 -0.21
C SER A 102 -3.37 -18.82 -0.60
N ASP A 103 -3.73 -17.76 -1.33
CA ASP A 103 -2.79 -16.82 -1.94
C ASP A 103 -2.29 -15.85 -0.87
N VAL A 104 -3.19 -15.41 0.03
CA VAL A 104 -2.82 -14.66 1.24
C VAL A 104 -1.84 -15.45 2.11
N ARG A 105 -2.09 -16.74 2.33
CA ARG A 105 -1.16 -17.61 3.07
C ARG A 105 0.14 -17.86 2.33
N ALA A 106 0.16 -17.78 1.01
CA ALA A 106 1.37 -17.90 0.22
C ALA A 106 2.24 -16.64 0.36
N ALA A 107 1.63 -15.46 0.24
CA ALA A 107 2.32 -14.17 0.44
C ALA A 107 2.94 -14.06 1.84
N ALA A 108 2.18 -14.40 2.89
CA ALA A 108 2.68 -14.40 4.26
C ALA A 108 3.88 -15.35 4.47
N ARG A 109 3.82 -16.55 3.87
CA ARG A 109 4.94 -17.51 3.89
C ARG A 109 6.16 -17.00 3.12
N ALA A 110 5.95 -16.38 1.96
CA ALA A 110 7.03 -15.82 1.15
C ALA A 110 7.76 -14.68 1.87
N ALA A 111 7.05 -13.93 2.72
CA ALA A 111 7.63 -12.91 3.61
C ALA A 111 8.25 -13.49 4.90
N GLY A 112 8.31 -14.81 5.07
CA GLY A 112 8.86 -15.44 6.27
C GLY A 112 7.97 -15.35 7.53
N ALA A 113 6.71 -14.91 7.40
CA ALA A 113 5.78 -14.68 8.50
C ALA A 113 4.44 -15.42 8.30
N PRO A 114 4.42 -16.77 8.28
CA PRO A 114 3.21 -17.55 8.01
C PRO A 114 2.01 -17.23 8.92
N GLU A 115 2.26 -16.88 10.17
CA GLU A 115 1.27 -16.50 11.18
C GLU A 115 0.53 -15.19 10.85
N ALA A 116 1.16 -14.29 10.08
CA ALA A 116 0.58 -13.01 9.67
C ALA A 116 -0.67 -13.18 8.79
N ALA A 117 -0.82 -14.33 8.13
CA ALA A 117 -1.94 -14.60 7.23
C ALA A 117 -3.32 -14.46 7.91
N ALA A 118 -3.44 -14.79 9.21
CA ALA A 118 -4.70 -14.66 9.93
C ALA A 118 -5.14 -13.20 10.08
N ALA A 119 -4.19 -12.31 10.38
CA ALA A 119 -4.43 -10.87 10.46
C ALA A 119 -4.78 -10.30 9.07
N MET A 120 -4.01 -10.67 8.04
CA MET A 120 -4.29 -10.26 6.65
C MET A 120 -5.70 -10.64 6.19
N LEU A 121 -6.14 -11.87 6.48
CA LEU A 121 -7.48 -12.36 6.12
C LEU A 121 -8.61 -11.65 6.87
N THR A 122 -8.31 -11.01 8.00
CA THR A 122 -9.28 -10.20 8.76
C THR A 122 -9.50 -8.83 8.11
N ASP A 123 -8.44 -8.26 7.52
CA ASP A 123 -8.46 -6.94 6.89
C ASP A 123 -8.97 -6.96 5.45
N LEU A 124 -8.95 -8.13 4.80
CA LEU A 124 -9.37 -8.31 3.41
C LEU A 124 -10.86 -8.64 3.28
N PRO A 125 -11.48 -8.30 2.12
CA PRO A 125 -12.80 -8.83 1.78
C PRO A 125 -12.79 -10.36 1.82
N ARG A 126 -13.96 -10.95 2.12
CA ARG A 126 -14.13 -12.40 2.01
C ARG A 126 -13.77 -12.86 0.60
N ALA A 127 -12.87 -13.83 0.52
CA ALA A 127 -12.43 -14.41 -0.74
C ALA A 127 -13.59 -15.06 -1.52
N PRO A 128 -13.54 -15.07 -2.87
CA PRO A 128 -12.49 -14.46 -3.68
C PRO A 128 -12.59 -12.93 -3.77
N PHE A 129 -11.44 -12.27 -3.87
CA PHE A 129 -11.34 -10.84 -4.16
C PHE A 129 -10.32 -10.59 -5.28
N ARG A 130 -10.30 -9.39 -5.85
CA ARG A 130 -9.30 -8.96 -6.83
C ARG A 130 -8.58 -7.73 -6.32
N VAL A 131 -7.30 -7.61 -6.64
CA VAL A 131 -6.53 -6.38 -6.48
C VAL A 131 -6.63 -5.61 -7.79
N VAL A 132 -6.80 -4.31 -7.68
CA VAL A 132 -6.76 -3.41 -8.82
C VAL A 132 -5.78 -2.29 -8.53
N VAL A 133 -4.87 -2.09 -9.48
CA VAL A 133 -3.87 -1.05 -9.50
C VAL A 133 -4.23 -0.06 -10.60
N ALA A 134 -4.32 1.22 -10.27
CA ALA A 134 -4.53 2.29 -11.24
C ALA A 134 -3.32 3.22 -11.25
N VAL A 135 -2.64 3.30 -12.40
CA VAL A 135 -1.47 4.15 -12.60
C VAL A 135 -1.85 5.35 -13.45
N ARG A 136 -1.50 6.56 -13.00
CA ARG A 136 -1.71 7.83 -13.70
C ARG A 136 -0.48 8.72 -13.49
N GLY A 137 0.31 8.91 -14.54
CA GLY A 137 1.62 9.56 -14.41
C GLY A 137 2.49 8.88 -13.35
N ALA A 138 2.91 9.63 -12.34
CA ALA A 138 3.73 9.13 -11.23
C ALA A 138 2.90 8.69 -10.00
N SER A 139 1.59 8.55 -10.12
CA SER A 139 0.71 8.11 -9.03
C SER A 139 0.17 6.71 -9.28
N LEU A 140 0.14 5.91 -8.21
CA LEU A 140 -0.44 4.58 -8.16
C LEU A 140 -1.51 4.55 -7.06
N SER A 141 -2.68 4.01 -7.38
CA SER A 141 -3.75 3.77 -6.42
C SER A 141 -4.14 2.30 -6.42
N THR A 142 -4.23 1.71 -5.23
CA THR A 142 -4.54 0.29 -5.05
C THR A 142 -5.85 0.12 -4.29
N TYR A 143 -6.74 -0.72 -4.82
CA TYR A 143 -8.00 -1.08 -4.17
C TYR A 143 -8.31 -2.57 -4.35
N VAL A 144 -9.03 -3.14 -3.39
CA VAL A 144 -9.53 -4.51 -3.47
C VAL A 144 -11.02 -4.54 -3.79
N GLN A 145 -11.41 -5.47 -4.65
CA GLN A 145 -12.79 -5.69 -5.08
C GLN A 145 -13.26 -7.09 -4.68
N GLY A 146 -14.24 -7.17 -3.78
CA GLY A 146 -14.84 -8.44 -3.34
C GLY A 146 -15.95 -8.94 -4.28
N ALA A 147 -16.51 -10.11 -3.97
CA ALA A 147 -17.52 -10.83 -4.78
C ALA A 147 -18.84 -10.06 -5.07
N GLY A 148 -19.11 -8.93 -4.41
CA GLY A 148 -20.26 -8.05 -4.67
C GLY A 148 -19.93 -6.76 -5.44
N GLY A 149 -18.72 -6.64 -5.99
CA GLY A 149 -18.25 -5.42 -6.67
C GLY A 149 -17.91 -4.25 -5.75
N ARG A 150 -18.10 -4.40 -4.44
CA ARG A 150 -17.69 -3.41 -3.44
C ARG A 150 -16.17 -3.24 -3.48
N ARG A 151 -15.75 -1.99 -3.67
CA ARG A 151 -14.35 -1.58 -3.64
C ARG A 151 -13.98 -1.08 -2.25
N VAL A 152 -12.78 -1.41 -1.83
CA VAL A 152 -12.15 -0.91 -0.62
C VAL A 152 -10.80 -0.36 -1.04
N ASP A 153 -10.61 0.95 -0.89
CA ASP A 153 -9.32 1.59 -1.17
C ASP A 153 -8.31 1.12 -0.13
N LEU A 154 -7.14 0.69 -0.59
CA LEU A 154 -6.05 0.27 0.29
C LEU A 154 -5.04 1.39 0.41
N ASP A 155 -4.42 1.78 -0.70
CA ASP A 155 -3.26 2.66 -0.68
C ASP A 155 -3.23 3.65 -1.84
N GLN A 156 -2.53 4.75 -1.60
CA GLN A 156 -2.11 5.72 -2.61
C GLN A 156 -0.62 5.98 -2.46
N GLU A 157 0.07 5.88 -3.59
CA GLU A 157 1.52 5.81 -3.64
C GLU A 157 2.04 6.65 -4.80
N SER A 158 3.28 7.11 -4.67
CA SER A 158 4.05 7.60 -5.80
C SER A 158 4.90 6.49 -6.38
N ILE A 159 5.11 6.52 -7.69
CA ILE A 159 5.98 5.58 -8.38
C ILE A 159 7.10 6.31 -9.10
N ALA A 160 8.28 5.71 -9.08
CA ALA A 160 9.40 6.06 -9.93
C ALA A 160 9.85 4.81 -10.67
N VAL A 161 10.11 4.94 -11.97
CA VAL A 161 10.50 3.81 -12.82
C VAL A 161 11.86 4.11 -13.44
N GLU A 162 12.81 3.20 -13.26
CA GLU A 162 14.15 3.28 -13.80
C GLU A 162 14.56 1.91 -14.33
N GLY A 163 14.71 1.81 -15.66
CA GLY A 163 14.93 0.53 -16.33
C GLY A 163 13.81 -0.47 -16.02
N GLY A 164 14.19 -1.70 -15.65
CA GLY A 164 13.26 -2.77 -15.28
C GLY A 164 12.82 -2.74 -13.82
N LEU A 165 13.05 -1.64 -13.09
CA LEU A 165 12.67 -1.49 -11.68
C LEU A 165 11.64 -0.39 -11.48
N MET A 166 10.68 -0.67 -10.61
CA MET A 166 9.65 0.26 -10.14
C MET A 166 9.81 0.43 -8.63
N THR A 167 10.09 1.65 -8.20
CA THR A 167 10.09 2.04 -6.78
C THR A 167 8.74 2.65 -6.44
N VAL A 168 8.06 2.04 -5.48
CA VAL A 168 6.79 2.47 -4.92
C VAL A 168 7.05 3.15 -3.58
N ARG A 169 6.44 4.32 -3.36
CA ARG A 169 6.57 5.10 -2.13
C ARG A 169 5.19 5.49 -1.62
N PRO A 170 4.71 4.89 -0.52
CA PRO A 170 3.45 5.28 0.11
C PRO A 170 3.46 6.75 0.53
N PHE A 171 2.35 7.46 0.35
CA PHE A 171 2.27 8.86 0.80
C PHE A 171 2.20 9.04 2.32
N THR A 172 1.88 7.98 3.05
CA THR A 172 1.57 8.04 4.48
C THR A 172 2.71 7.65 5.39
N ILE A 173 3.74 6.98 4.86
CA ILE A 173 4.89 6.51 5.62
C ILE A 173 6.17 6.75 4.83
N SER A 174 7.27 7.04 5.52
CA SER A 174 8.59 7.15 4.90
C SER A 174 9.15 5.75 4.67
N ALA A 175 8.65 5.08 3.65
CA ALA A 175 9.10 3.77 3.22
C ALA A 175 9.15 3.71 1.69
N GLU A 176 9.89 2.73 1.19
CA GLU A 176 9.96 2.42 -0.23
C GLU A 176 9.98 0.92 -0.45
N THR A 177 9.27 0.50 -1.50
CA THR A 177 9.22 -0.87 -1.98
C THR A 177 9.72 -0.90 -3.41
N VAL A 178 10.58 -1.87 -3.74
CA VAL A 178 11.11 -2.04 -5.09
C VAL A 178 10.57 -3.33 -5.69
N HIS A 179 10.00 -3.20 -6.89
CA HIS A 179 9.59 -4.32 -7.73
C HIS A 179 10.41 -4.33 -9.02
N ALA A 180 10.76 -5.52 -9.52
CA ALA A 180 11.04 -5.64 -10.95
C ALA A 180 9.70 -5.67 -11.69
N TRP A 181 9.63 -5.01 -12.84
CA TRP A 181 8.39 -4.94 -13.60
C TRP A 181 8.59 -5.32 -15.05
N GLU A 182 7.57 -5.93 -15.63
CA GLU A 182 7.53 -6.29 -17.05
C GLU A 182 6.09 -6.17 -17.56
N ILE A 183 5.94 -5.62 -18.77
CA ILE A 183 4.68 -5.66 -19.52
C ILE A 183 4.84 -6.56 -20.73
N SER A 184 3.99 -7.58 -20.83
CA SER A 184 3.89 -8.46 -21.99
C SER A 184 2.45 -8.50 -22.48
N GLY A 185 2.19 -7.81 -23.59
CA GLY A 185 0.83 -7.58 -24.08
C GLY A 185 -0.02 -6.81 -23.05
N ASP A 186 -1.15 -7.40 -22.66
CA ASP A 186 -2.05 -6.83 -21.64
C ASP A 186 -1.75 -7.32 -20.22
N THR A 187 -0.58 -7.91 -20.00
CA THR A 187 -0.17 -8.46 -18.70
C THR A 187 0.97 -7.63 -18.10
N LEU A 188 0.78 -7.18 -16.86
CA LEU A 188 1.79 -6.57 -16.01
C LEU A 188 2.20 -7.57 -14.92
N THR A 189 3.49 -7.82 -14.80
CA THR A 189 4.08 -8.59 -13.70
C THR A 189 4.93 -7.67 -12.84
N LEU A 190 4.83 -7.82 -11.52
CA LEU A 190 5.57 -7.03 -10.53
C LEU A 190 6.24 -7.97 -9.52
N ASP A 191 7.50 -8.31 -9.75
CA ASP A 191 8.22 -9.20 -8.85
C ASP A 191 8.80 -8.43 -7.67
N PHE A 192 8.46 -8.82 -6.45
CA PHE A 192 8.99 -8.19 -5.25
C PHE A 192 10.52 -8.34 -5.16
N ARG A 193 11.24 -7.25 -4.85
CA ARG A 193 12.70 -7.24 -4.62
C ARG A 193 13.06 -6.91 -3.18
N SER A 194 12.54 -5.81 -2.67
CA SER A 194 12.82 -5.37 -1.31
C SER A 194 11.78 -4.35 -0.84
N THR A 195 11.65 -4.20 0.47
CA THR A 195 10.90 -3.10 1.08
C THR A 195 11.59 -2.60 2.34
N THR A 196 11.41 -1.32 2.63
CA THR A 196 11.71 -0.72 3.94
C THR A 196 10.45 -0.52 4.78
N GLU A 197 9.28 -0.95 4.30
CA GLU A 197 8.03 -0.86 5.04
C GLU A 197 8.10 -1.73 6.30
N PRO A 198 7.85 -1.14 7.49
CA PRO A 198 7.87 -1.89 8.73
C PRO A 198 6.63 -2.78 8.86
N ASP A 199 6.64 -3.62 9.89
CA ASP A 199 5.44 -4.32 10.32
C ASP A 199 4.35 -3.32 10.73
N ASN A 200 3.10 -3.64 10.42
CA ASN A 200 1.97 -2.85 10.88
C ASN A 200 1.64 -3.12 12.38
N ASP A 201 0.67 -2.39 12.93
CA ASP A 201 0.26 -2.54 14.34
C ASP A 201 -0.22 -3.96 14.73
N ALA A 202 -0.54 -4.80 13.74
CA ALA A 202 -0.95 -6.20 13.94
C ALA A 202 0.21 -7.19 13.76
N GLY A 203 1.45 -6.71 13.59
CA GLY A 203 2.63 -7.52 13.36
C GLY A 203 2.68 -8.16 11.97
N VAL A 204 1.96 -7.62 10.99
CA VAL A 204 2.04 -8.08 9.60
C VAL A 204 3.16 -7.33 8.88
N PRO A 205 4.19 -8.03 8.35
CA PRO A 205 5.27 -7.38 7.62
C PRO A 205 4.77 -6.65 6.37
N GLY A 206 5.34 -5.48 6.08
CA GLY A 206 5.08 -4.75 4.82
C GLY A 206 5.30 -5.64 3.60
N GLU A 207 6.37 -6.46 3.61
CA GLU A 207 6.66 -7.43 2.53
C GLU A 207 5.49 -8.39 2.26
N ALA A 208 4.78 -8.85 3.30
CA ALA A 208 3.64 -9.74 3.11
C ALA A 208 2.50 -9.06 2.34
N TRP A 209 2.27 -7.77 2.60
CA TRP A 209 1.30 -6.96 1.85
C TRP A 209 1.75 -6.68 0.43
N GLN A 210 3.00 -6.24 0.25
CA GLN A 210 3.56 -5.93 -1.06
C GLN A 210 3.53 -7.15 -1.98
N ARG A 211 3.88 -8.33 -1.45
CA ARG A 211 3.78 -9.58 -2.21
C ARG A 211 2.34 -9.95 -2.55
N LEU A 212 1.41 -9.80 -1.61
CA LEU A 212 0.00 -10.10 -1.87
C LEU A 212 -0.58 -9.21 -2.97
N LEU A 213 -0.30 -7.91 -2.92
CA LEU A 213 -0.91 -6.91 -3.79
C LEU A 213 -0.32 -6.93 -5.20
N TYR A 214 0.98 -7.20 -5.33
CA TYR A 214 1.70 -6.98 -6.59
C TYR A 214 2.39 -8.24 -7.16
N ASP A 215 2.84 -9.18 -6.30
CA ASP A 215 3.71 -10.30 -6.70
C ASP A 215 2.96 -11.63 -6.89
N THR A 216 1.84 -11.82 -6.17
CA THR A 216 1.22 -13.16 -6.06
C THR A 216 0.58 -13.63 -7.37
N VAL A 217 0.13 -12.71 -8.22
CA VAL A 217 -0.43 -12.99 -9.54
C VAL A 217 -0.17 -11.83 -10.49
N SER A 218 -0.06 -12.12 -11.79
CA SER A 218 -0.01 -11.08 -12.81
C SER A 218 -1.31 -10.25 -12.84
N LEU A 219 -1.15 -8.99 -13.21
CA LEU A 219 -2.24 -8.04 -13.38
C LEU A 219 -2.57 -7.88 -14.88
N THR A 220 -3.83 -7.68 -15.21
CA THR A 220 -4.31 -7.59 -16.60
C THR A 220 -5.13 -6.33 -16.86
N ARG A 221 -5.01 -5.75 -18.06
CA ARG A 221 -5.71 -4.51 -18.43
C ARG A 221 -7.19 -4.72 -18.75
#